data_AF-A0A1V4TLB1-F1
#
_entry.id   AF-A0A1V4TLB1-F1
#
_cell.length_a   1.000
_cell.length_b   1.000
_cell.length_c   1.000
_cell.angle_alpha   90.00
_cell.angle_beta   90.00
_cell.angle_gamma   90.00
#
_symmetry.space_group_name_H-M   'P 1'
#
loop_
_entity.id
_entity.type
_entity.pdbx_description
1 polymer ?
#
loop_
_entity_poly.entity_id
_entity_poly.type
_entity_poly.pdbx_seq_one_letter_code
_entity_poly.pdbx_strand_id
1 'polypeptide(L)'
;MTKVLIVDDNPQNLYMLEAVLKGNGWGVLKAVNGDEALSVARKEPPDLIVADILMPVMDGFRLCQNWMADERLSKIPFVFYTATYTDSQDESFALSLGADRFLVKPMRPEDLMTALHDVLDRRKAKTSTSTDMQVLQEYNAVLFRKLEKKVMELEEELVNRKALEAALRESEERFRKVFESDALGIAMLDPKLRFRYANFELCRMLGILEQELVLKDLTQLLPAEDRERMSSCVEMLRKGQTQVCSREHPFTRSDGVQVWSSTKIDTITDTSGNIEYFLMFTSDISERKALREMERKSLRQIERNLEQLATLNDQIRNPLAIIVGLLSKDGCKDQNAQAMMRAVERIDDIVRQVDRGWIESSKVREFMRRYDIVSGGK
;
A
#
# COMPACT_ATOMS: atom_id res chain seq x y z
N MET A 1 48.61 17.38 34.31
CA MET A 1 47.30 16.87 33.87
C MET A 1 47.51 16.30 32.49
N THR A 2 47.27 15.00 32.29
CA THR A 2 47.48 14.32 31.01
C THR A 2 46.56 14.88 29.95
N LYS A 3 47.06 15.20 28.76
CA LYS A 3 46.29 15.73 27.64
C LYS A 3 46.34 14.75 26.47
N VAL A 4 45.17 14.42 25.92
CA VAL A 4 45.03 13.45 24.83
C VAL A 4 44.41 14.10 23.61
N LEU A 5 44.96 13.82 22.44
CA LEU A 5 44.34 14.15 21.17
C LEU A 5 43.50 12.97 20.70
N ILE A 6 42.20 13.19 20.53
CA ILE A 6 41.29 12.22 19.92
C ILE A 6 41.00 12.62 18.48
N VAL A 7 41.06 11.65 17.56
CA VAL A 7 40.88 11.89 16.13
C VAL A 7 39.89 10.88 15.56
N ASP A 8 38.75 11.38 15.10
CA ASP A 8 37.67 10.55 14.54
C ASP A 8 36.75 11.45 13.70
N ASP A 9 36.34 11.00 12.53
CA ASP A 9 35.49 11.77 11.62
C ASP A 9 34.01 11.75 12.06
N ASN A 10 33.63 10.83 12.95
CA ASN A 10 32.30 10.74 13.51
C ASN A 10 32.19 11.57 14.82
N PRO A 11 31.32 12.62 14.84
CA PRO A 11 31.13 13.46 16.03
C PRO A 11 30.66 12.69 17.27
N GLN A 12 29.94 11.58 17.11
CA GLN A 12 29.45 10.77 18.23
C GLN A 12 30.60 10.04 18.93
N ASN A 13 31.57 9.52 18.16
CA ASN A 13 32.76 8.87 18.69
C ASN A 13 33.63 9.88 19.46
N LEU A 14 33.85 11.07 18.86
CA LEU A 14 34.57 12.15 19.52
C LEU A 14 33.92 12.55 20.85
N TYR A 15 32.60 12.71 20.87
CA TYR A 15 31.85 13.05 22.07
C TYR A 15 31.99 11.97 23.16
N MET A 16 31.84 10.70 22.78
CA MET A 16 31.99 9.57 23.71
C MET A 16 33.39 9.53 24.32
N LEU A 17 34.45 9.59 23.48
CA LEU A 17 35.83 9.59 23.94
C LEU A 17 36.12 10.80 24.85
N GLU A 18 35.66 11.98 24.46
CA GLU A 18 35.82 13.20 25.26
C GLU A 18 35.18 13.06 26.64
N ALA A 19 33.96 12.51 26.72
CA ALA A 19 33.27 12.29 27.98
C ALA A 19 34.02 11.31 28.90
N VAL A 20 34.46 10.17 28.34
CA VAL A 20 35.22 9.15 29.11
C VAL A 20 36.54 9.72 29.62
N LEU A 21 37.32 10.38 28.75
CA LEU A 21 38.64 10.91 29.10
C LEU A 21 38.55 12.06 30.11
N LYS A 22 37.64 13.02 29.91
CA LYS A 22 37.43 14.12 30.87
C LYS A 22 36.90 13.63 32.21
N GLY A 23 36.01 12.63 32.21
CA GLY A 23 35.52 11.99 33.43
C GLY A 23 36.63 11.35 34.28
N ASN A 24 37.74 10.96 33.64
CA ASN A 24 38.95 10.45 34.29
C ASN A 24 40.02 11.53 34.55
N GLY A 25 39.66 12.81 34.45
CA GLY A 25 40.55 13.94 34.78
C GLY A 25 41.59 14.28 33.71
N TRP A 26 41.42 13.80 32.47
CA TRP A 26 42.34 14.11 31.36
C TRP A 26 41.84 15.30 30.54
N GLY A 27 42.77 16.11 30.03
CA GLY A 27 42.48 17.15 29.04
C GLY A 27 42.30 16.53 27.66
N VAL A 28 41.43 17.10 26.83
CA VAL A 28 41.10 16.55 25.50
C VAL A 28 41.28 17.61 24.42
N LEU A 29 42.05 17.28 23.40
CA LEU A 29 42.12 17.96 22.10
C LEU A 29 41.37 17.09 21.08
N LYS A 30 40.78 17.72 20.06
CA LYS A 30 39.96 17.03 19.05
C LYS A 30 40.42 17.39 17.64
N ALA A 31 40.29 16.44 16.73
CA ALA A 31 40.42 16.64 15.29
C ALA A 31 39.49 15.66 14.55
N VAL A 32 39.04 16.00 13.35
CA VAL A 32 38.13 15.15 12.55
C VAL A 32 38.83 14.41 11.40
N ASN A 33 40.13 14.62 11.20
CA ASN A 33 40.97 13.90 10.24
C ASN A 33 42.45 14.02 10.59
N GLY A 34 43.30 13.28 9.88
CA GLY A 34 44.74 13.29 10.15
C GLY A 34 45.46 14.62 9.90
N ASP A 35 45.03 15.43 8.94
CA ASP A 35 45.70 16.71 8.64
C ASP A 35 45.45 17.75 9.75
N GLU A 36 44.20 17.82 10.23
CA GLU A 36 43.85 18.63 11.39
C GLU A 36 44.57 18.12 12.65
N ALA A 37 44.65 16.81 12.84
CA ALA A 37 45.35 16.21 13.98
C ALA A 37 46.83 16.63 14.04
N LEU A 38 47.55 16.59 12.91
CA LEU A 38 48.93 17.06 12.81
C LEU A 38 49.03 18.56 13.11
N SER A 39 48.10 19.35 12.57
CA SER A 39 48.05 20.80 12.79
C SER A 39 47.84 21.15 14.27
N VAL A 40 46.93 20.45 14.94
CA VAL A 40 46.65 20.60 16.37
C VAL A 40 47.86 20.16 17.19
N ALA A 41 48.39 18.96 16.95
CA ALA A 41 49.51 18.39 17.70
C ALA A 41 50.82 19.20 17.56
N ARG A 42 51.05 19.84 16.41
CA ARG A 42 52.20 20.74 16.21
C ARG A 42 52.06 22.07 16.93
N LYS A 43 50.85 22.59 17.10
CA LYS A 43 50.61 23.80 17.92
C LYS A 43 50.66 23.47 19.41
N GLU A 44 50.01 22.39 19.81
CA GLU A 44 49.84 21.98 21.20
C GLU A 44 50.07 20.46 21.31
N PRO A 45 51.31 20.02 21.59
CA PRO A 45 51.64 18.60 21.62
C PRO A 45 50.93 17.88 22.78
N PRO A 46 50.18 16.80 22.53
CA PRO A 46 49.53 16.01 23.57
C PRO A 46 50.50 15.03 24.24
N ASP A 47 50.06 14.37 25.31
CA ASP A 47 50.76 13.27 25.96
C ASP A 47 50.45 11.90 25.30
N LEU A 48 49.36 11.81 24.53
CA LEU A 48 48.88 10.61 23.82
C LEU A 48 47.96 11.02 22.66
N ILE A 49 47.98 10.26 21.56
CA ILE A 49 46.96 10.33 20.51
C ILE A 49 46.19 9.01 20.43
N VAL A 50 44.87 9.14 20.29
CA VAL A 50 43.93 8.04 19.98
C VAL A 50 43.24 8.39 18.66
N ALA A 51 43.51 7.62 17.61
CA ALA A 51 43.02 7.92 16.27
C ALA A 51 42.25 6.75 15.64
N ASP A 52 41.14 7.06 14.96
CA ASP A 52 40.56 6.12 14.01
C ASP A 52 41.45 5.97 12.78
N ILE A 53 41.26 4.87 12.05
CA ILE A 53 41.97 4.57 10.82
C ILE A 53 41.22 5.13 9.62
N LEU A 54 39.92 4.85 9.48
CA LEU A 54 39.15 5.40 8.36
C LEU A 54 38.71 6.81 8.69
N MET A 55 39.34 7.78 8.03
CA MET A 55 38.97 9.19 8.11
C MET A 55 39.15 9.82 6.72
N PRO A 56 38.34 10.82 6.35
CA PRO A 56 38.50 11.55 5.11
C PRO A 56 39.77 12.41 5.14
N VAL A 57 40.21 12.89 3.96
CA VAL A 57 41.40 13.74 3.77
C VAL A 57 42.72 13.04 4.08
N MET A 58 42.91 12.58 5.31
CA MET A 58 44.07 11.79 5.75
C MET A 58 43.60 10.71 6.72
N ASP A 59 43.85 9.45 6.34
CA ASP A 59 43.55 8.27 7.15
C ASP A 59 44.52 8.14 8.34
N GLY A 60 44.15 7.32 9.32
CA GLY A 60 44.95 7.10 10.52
C GLY A 60 46.32 6.47 10.25
N PHE A 61 46.44 5.68 9.18
CA PHE A 61 47.73 5.08 8.81
C PHE A 61 48.73 6.11 8.32
N ARG A 62 48.32 7.00 7.40
CA ARG A 62 49.15 8.14 6.96
C ARG A 62 49.41 9.11 8.10
N LEU A 63 48.43 9.34 8.96
CA LEU A 63 48.62 10.12 10.17
C LEU A 63 49.74 9.52 11.03
N CYS A 64 49.72 8.21 11.31
CA CYS A 64 50.75 7.52 12.07
C CYS A 64 52.13 7.63 11.41
N GLN A 65 52.23 7.44 10.08
CA GLN A 65 53.51 7.63 9.36
C GLN A 65 54.06 9.04 9.52
N ASN A 66 53.23 10.06 9.30
CA ASN A 66 53.64 11.47 9.47
C ASN A 66 53.98 11.79 10.93
N TRP A 67 53.28 11.15 11.87
CA TRP A 67 53.54 11.28 13.29
C TRP A 67 54.90 10.72 13.69
N MET A 68 55.27 9.55 13.15
CA MET A 68 56.56 8.91 13.41
C MET A 68 57.73 9.57 12.67
N ALA A 69 57.47 10.22 11.53
CA ALA A 69 58.47 11.01 10.81
C ALA A 69 58.78 12.37 11.45
N ASP A 70 57.92 12.86 12.37
CA ASP A 70 58.08 14.15 13.05
C ASP A 70 58.90 13.98 14.34
N GLU A 71 60.06 14.65 14.46
CA GLU A 71 60.98 14.49 15.60
C GLU A 71 60.35 14.80 16.97
N ARG A 72 59.33 15.66 17.01
CA ARG A 72 58.65 16.02 18.25
C ARG A 72 57.51 15.04 18.54
N LEU A 73 56.72 14.70 17.52
CA LEU A 73 55.54 13.86 17.68
C LEU A 73 55.87 12.37 17.81
N SER A 74 56.95 11.90 17.17
CA SER A 74 57.45 10.51 17.25
C SER A 74 57.82 10.05 18.67
N LYS A 75 57.81 10.95 19.66
CA LYS A 75 57.98 10.65 21.09
C LYS A 75 56.66 10.44 21.83
N ILE A 76 55.53 10.86 21.24
CA ILE A 76 54.21 10.85 21.84
C ILE A 76 53.44 9.57 21.45
N PRO A 77 52.88 8.86 22.44
CA PRO A 77 51.79 7.90 22.36
C PRO A 77 50.99 7.70 21.07
N PHE A 78 51.19 6.70 20.20
CA PHE A 78 50.23 6.51 19.09
C PHE A 78 49.37 5.27 19.28
N VAL A 79 48.07 5.49 19.49
CA VAL A 79 47.08 4.42 19.68
C VAL A 79 46.05 4.47 18.56
N PHE A 80 45.90 3.37 17.84
CA PHE A 80 44.77 3.18 16.95
C PHE A 80 43.54 2.73 17.74
N TYR A 81 42.38 3.31 17.41
CA TYR A 81 41.09 2.90 17.93
C TYR A 81 40.06 2.88 16.81
N THR A 82 39.74 1.69 16.30
CA THR A 82 38.99 1.55 15.03
C THR A 82 37.93 0.45 15.06
N ALA A 83 36.91 0.55 14.21
CA ALA A 83 35.85 -0.45 14.06
C ALA A 83 35.97 -1.30 12.78
N THR A 84 36.86 -0.92 11.85
CA THR A 84 36.88 -1.45 10.47
C THR A 84 38.14 -2.23 10.12
N TYR A 85 39.19 -2.09 10.93
CA TYR A 85 40.40 -2.90 10.85
C TYR A 85 40.53 -3.68 12.16
N THR A 86 40.30 -4.99 12.11
CA THR A 86 40.20 -5.81 13.33
C THR A 86 40.88 -7.17 13.18
N ASP A 87 41.44 -7.47 12.03
CA ASP A 87 42.11 -8.75 11.78
C ASP A 87 43.56 -8.67 12.30
N SER A 88 44.13 -9.83 12.67
CA SER A 88 45.50 -9.91 13.23
C SER A 88 46.59 -9.34 12.31
N GLN A 89 46.33 -9.32 10.99
CA GLN A 89 47.20 -8.68 10.00
C GLN A 89 47.17 -7.16 10.10
N ASP A 90 46.00 -6.57 10.38
CA ASP A 90 45.84 -5.12 10.54
C ASP A 90 46.55 -4.63 11.80
N GLU A 91 46.44 -5.38 12.91
CA GLU A 91 47.15 -5.06 14.17
C GLU A 91 48.67 -5.14 13.98
N SER A 92 49.16 -6.22 13.36
CA SER A 92 50.60 -6.40 13.08
C SER A 92 51.15 -5.26 12.22
N PHE A 93 50.37 -4.84 11.21
CA PHE A 93 50.70 -3.73 10.32
C PHE A 93 50.66 -2.36 11.05
N ALA A 94 49.64 -2.12 11.86
CA ALA A 94 49.53 -0.90 12.64
C ALA A 94 50.70 -0.73 13.62
N LEU A 95 51.12 -1.82 14.26
CA LEU A 95 52.29 -1.83 15.14
C LEU A 95 53.60 -1.63 14.37
N SER A 96 53.73 -2.18 13.15
CA SER A 96 54.93 -2.00 12.32
C SER A 96 55.11 -0.57 11.81
N LEU A 97 54.04 0.20 11.69
CA LEU A 97 54.06 1.65 11.42
C LEU A 97 54.57 2.48 12.61
N GLY A 98 54.74 1.88 13.79
CA GLY A 98 55.21 2.54 15.00
C GLY A 98 54.12 2.83 16.03
N ALA A 99 52.86 2.42 15.81
CA ALA A 99 51.86 2.55 16.85
C ALA A 99 52.20 1.71 18.09
N ASP A 100 51.95 2.23 19.27
CA ASP A 100 52.19 1.51 20.53
C ASP A 100 51.07 0.54 20.87
N ARG A 101 49.88 0.80 20.32
CA ARG A 101 48.69 -0.01 20.62
C ARG A 101 47.68 0.06 19.49
N PHE A 102 47.00 -1.07 19.30
CA PHE A 102 45.86 -1.22 18.43
C PHE A 102 44.65 -1.65 19.28
N LEU A 103 43.57 -0.89 19.21
CA LEU A 103 42.34 -1.13 19.96
C LEU A 103 41.16 -1.21 19.00
N VAL A 104 40.25 -2.15 19.26
CA VAL A 104 39.08 -2.42 18.41
C VAL A 104 37.81 -1.93 19.09
N LYS A 105 36.99 -1.17 18.36
CA LYS A 105 35.65 -0.74 18.80
C LYS A 105 34.65 -1.91 18.68
N PRO A 106 33.63 -2.00 19.57
CA PRO A 106 33.45 -1.21 20.78
C PRO A 106 34.28 -1.75 21.95
N MET A 107 34.71 -0.86 22.84
CA MET A 107 35.32 -1.23 24.13
C MET A 107 34.52 -0.63 25.27
N ARG A 108 34.54 -1.30 26.43
CA ARG A 108 34.04 -0.69 27.66
C ARG A 108 34.94 0.48 28.07
N PRO A 109 34.40 1.57 28.62
CA PRO A 109 35.19 2.72 29.05
C PRO A 109 36.34 2.37 30.00
N GLU A 110 36.14 1.41 30.89
CA GLU A 110 37.15 0.97 31.87
C GLU A 110 38.31 0.25 31.18
N ASP A 111 38.02 -0.63 30.21
CA ASP A 111 39.01 -1.36 29.43
C ASP A 111 39.82 -0.40 28.56
N LEU A 112 39.16 0.59 27.96
CA LEU A 112 39.81 1.65 27.18
C LEU A 112 40.78 2.44 28.07
N MET A 113 40.31 2.94 29.22
CA MET A 113 41.17 3.71 30.12
C MET A 113 42.35 2.88 30.63
N THR A 114 42.14 1.60 30.95
CA THR A 114 43.22 0.69 31.38
C THR A 114 44.28 0.57 30.30
N ALA A 115 43.86 0.36 29.03
CA ALA A 115 44.79 0.27 27.92
C ALA A 115 45.58 1.56 27.67
N LEU A 116 44.95 2.74 27.81
CA LEU A 116 45.63 4.02 27.61
C LEU A 116 46.65 4.33 28.72
N HIS A 117 46.36 3.98 29.98
CA HIS A 117 47.33 4.09 31.07
C HIS A 117 48.54 3.17 30.85
N ASP A 118 48.29 1.92 30.46
CA ASP A 118 49.34 0.94 30.15
C ASP A 118 50.32 1.45 29.09
N VAL A 119 49.81 2.12 28.05
CA VAL A 119 50.64 2.69 26.97
C VAL A 119 51.52 3.84 27.48
N LEU A 120 50.94 4.76 28.27
CA LEU A 120 51.66 5.88 28.85
C LEU A 120 52.79 5.43 29.80
N ASP A 121 52.56 4.35 30.54
CA ASP A 121 53.56 3.82 31.48
C ASP A 121 54.69 3.07 30.75
N ARG A 122 54.37 2.30 29.71
CA ARG A 122 55.37 1.51 28.95
C ARG A 122 56.29 2.38 28.09
N ARG A 123 55.80 3.48 27.50
CA ARG A 123 56.63 4.32 26.62
C ARG A 123 57.66 5.15 27.36
N LYS A 124 57.50 5.37 28.67
CA LYS A 124 58.56 5.93 29.54
C LYS A 124 59.80 5.01 29.62
N ALA A 125 59.70 3.75 29.19
CA ALA A 125 60.76 2.75 29.33
C ALA A 125 61.46 2.32 28.02
N LYS A 126 61.12 2.87 26.85
CA LYS A 126 61.66 2.39 25.56
C LYS A 126 61.96 3.54 24.57
N THR A 127 63.18 3.57 24.03
CA THR A 127 63.62 4.52 22.99
C THR A 127 64.22 3.79 21.78
N SER A 128 63.74 4.13 20.57
CA SER A 128 64.23 3.80 19.19
C SER A 128 64.22 2.31 18.76
N THR A 129 63.94 1.91 17.52
CA THR A 129 64.30 2.47 16.20
C THR A 129 63.38 1.92 15.07
N SER A 130 63.33 2.66 13.95
CA SER A 130 62.54 2.54 12.71
C SER A 130 62.93 1.41 11.73
N THR A 131 62.01 1.01 10.85
CA THR A 131 62.31 0.30 9.58
C THR A 131 61.29 0.67 8.50
N ASP A 132 61.70 1.49 7.53
CA ASP A 132 60.87 2.00 6.43
C ASP A 132 61.28 1.35 5.10
N MET A 133 60.49 0.41 4.57
CA MET A 133 60.26 0.19 3.12
C MET A 133 59.26 -0.95 2.85
N GLN A 134 59.25 -2.02 3.66
CA GLN A 134 58.33 -3.17 3.50
C GLN A 134 56.88 -2.83 3.86
N VAL A 135 56.70 -1.94 4.83
CA VAL A 135 55.40 -1.54 5.37
C VAL A 135 54.52 -0.89 4.29
N LEU A 136 55.07 -0.12 3.35
CA LEU A 136 54.26 0.56 2.33
C LEU A 136 53.66 -0.40 1.28
N GLN A 137 54.31 -1.53 0.98
CA GLN A 137 53.75 -2.54 0.07
C GLN A 137 52.63 -3.34 0.73
N GLU A 138 52.80 -3.67 2.01
CA GLU A 138 51.81 -4.38 2.80
C GLU A 138 50.55 -3.52 3.05
N TYR A 139 50.74 -2.21 3.27
CA TYR A 139 49.66 -1.20 3.33
C TYR A 139 48.75 -1.26 2.10
N ASN A 140 49.35 -1.18 0.91
CA ASN A 140 48.58 -1.15 -0.33
C ASN A 140 47.83 -2.48 -0.53
N ALA A 141 48.45 -3.62 -0.23
CA ALA A 141 47.81 -4.93 -0.38
C ALA A 141 46.58 -5.10 0.53
N VAL A 142 46.64 -4.62 1.77
CA VAL A 142 45.51 -4.65 2.71
C VAL A 142 44.40 -3.71 2.24
N LEU A 143 44.75 -2.49 1.79
CA LEU A 143 43.77 -1.52 1.29
C LEU A 143 43.03 -2.04 0.05
N PHE A 144 43.74 -2.63 -0.91
CA PHE A 144 43.14 -3.21 -2.12
C PHE A 144 42.14 -4.32 -1.79
N ARG A 145 42.51 -5.28 -0.93
CA ARG A 145 41.63 -6.40 -0.56
C ARG A 145 40.33 -5.93 0.11
N LYS A 146 40.42 -4.91 0.96
CA LYS A 146 39.25 -4.35 1.63
C LYS A 146 38.38 -3.51 0.70
N LEU A 147 39.00 -2.78 -0.22
CA LEU A 147 38.28 -2.04 -1.27
C LEU A 147 37.49 -3.00 -2.16
N GLU A 148 38.10 -4.12 -2.59
CA GLU A 148 37.42 -5.17 -3.34
C GLU A 148 36.21 -5.73 -2.59
N LYS A 149 36.37 -6.07 -1.30
CA LYS A 149 35.25 -6.56 -0.48
C LYS A 149 34.11 -5.55 -0.41
N LYS A 150 34.42 -4.27 -0.19
CA LYS A 150 33.38 -3.23 -0.08
C LYS A 150 32.67 -2.97 -1.41
N VAL A 151 33.38 -3.06 -2.54
CA VAL A 151 32.78 -2.98 -3.87
C VAL A 151 31.80 -4.13 -4.09
N MET A 152 32.17 -5.36 -3.74
CA MET A 152 31.27 -6.52 -3.88
C MET A 152 30.00 -6.38 -3.03
N GLU A 153 30.11 -5.93 -1.78
CA GLU A 153 28.95 -5.67 -0.90
C GLU A 153 28.00 -4.62 -1.50
N LEU A 154 28.56 -3.53 -2.04
CA LEU A 154 27.77 -2.47 -2.66
C LEU A 154 27.11 -2.91 -3.98
N GLU A 155 27.79 -3.74 -4.77
CA GLU A 155 27.23 -4.31 -6.00
C GLU A 155 26.03 -5.22 -5.67
N GLU A 156 26.12 -6.03 -4.62
CA GLU A 156 25.01 -6.87 -4.16
C GLU A 156 23.82 -6.03 -3.68
N GLU A 157 24.08 -4.99 -2.87
CA GLU A 157 23.04 -4.06 -2.40
C GLU A 157 22.34 -3.34 -3.57
N LEU A 158 23.11 -2.93 -4.59
CA LEU A 158 22.57 -2.29 -5.80
C LEU A 158 21.68 -3.24 -6.60
N VAL A 159 22.04 -4.51 -6.73
CA VAL A 159 21.20 -5.51 -7.41
C VAL A 159 19.90 -5.73 -6.64
N ASN A 160 19.97 -5.90 -5.33
CA ASN A 160 18.79 -6.05 -4.48
C ASN A 160 17.86 -4.84 -4.54
N ARG A 161 18.41 -3.63 -4.46
CA ARG A 161 17.63 -2.40 -4.56
C ARG A 161 16.91 -2.29 -5.90
N LYS A 162 17.59 -2.59 -7.01
CA LYS A 162 16.98 -2.58 -8.34
C LYS A 162 15.86 -3.62 -8.48
N ALA A 163 16.03 -4.80 -7.89
CA ALA A 163 15.00 -5.84 -7.89
C ALA A 163 13.75 -5.39 -7.10
N LEU A 164 13.94 -4.77 -5.93
CA LEU A 164 12.84 -4.21 -5.13
C LEU A 164 12.11 -3.07 -5.85
N GLU A 165 12.84 -2.14 -6.46
CA GLU A 165 12.25 -1.05 -7.25
C GLU A 165 11.47 -1.58 -8.46
N ALA A 166 11.98 -2.61 -9.16
CA ALA A 166 11.27 -3.24 -10.26
C ALA A 166 9.99 -3.95 -9.81
N ALA A 167 10.04 -4.69 -8.70
CA ALA A 167 8.88 -5.37 -8.12
C ALA A 167 7.81 -4.37 -7.64
N LEU A 168 8.23 -3.26 -7.02
CA LEU A 168 7.34 -2.17 -6.63
C LEU A 168 6.65 -1.57 -7.85
N ARG A 169 7.43 -1.25 -8.90
CA ARG A 169 6.90 -0.69 -10.14
C ARG A 169 5.90 -1.62 -10.83
N GLU A 170 6.20 -2.91 -10.91
CA GLU A 170 5.28 -3.90 -11.50
C GLU A 170 3.96 -3.96 -10.71
N SER A 171 4.06 -3.94 -9.38
CA SER A 171 2.89 -3.90 -8.49
C SER A 171 2.06 -2.63 -8.71
N GLU A 172 2.70 -1.44 -8.75
CA GLU A 172 2.03 -0.17 -9.02
C GLU A 172 1.35 -0.13 -10.39
N GLU A 173 2.01 -0.61 -11.45
CA GLU A 173 1.42 -0.68 -12.79
C GLU A 173 0.22 -1.64 -12.82
N ARG A 174 0.29 -2.76 -12.09
CA ARG A 174 -0.83 -3.69 -11.94
C ARG A 174 -2.00 -3.04 -11.22
N PHE A 175 -1.76 -2.34 -10.11
CA PHE A 175 -2.81 -1.60 -9.40
C PHE A 175 -3.39 -0.48 -10.25
N ARG A 176 -2.57 0.26 -11.00
CA ARG A 176 -3.03 1.32 -11.90
C ARG A 176 -3.98 0.77 -12.96
N LYS A 177 -3.67 -0.37 -13.58
CA LYS A 177 -4.56 -1.01 -14.58
C LYS A 177 -5.90 -1.44 -13.97
N VAL A 178 -5.92 -1.91 -12.73
CA VAL A 178 -7.18 -2.24 -12.03
C VAL A 178 -7.97 -0.97 -11.73
N PHE A 179 -7.28 0.08 -11.29
CA PHE A 179 -7.87 1.37 -10.96
C PHE A 179 -8.44 2.10 -12.19
N GLU A 180 -7.74 2.06 -13.33
CA GLU A 180 -8.13 2.70 -14.60
C GLU A 180 -9.10 1.85 -15.45
N SER A 181 -9.69 0.81 -14.88
CA SER A 181 -10.68 -0.01 -15.58
C SER A 181 -11.93 0.79 -16.00
N ASP A 182 -12.36 0.63 -17.25
CA ASP A 182 -13.56 1.27 -17.82
C ASP A 182 -14.89 0.78 -17.20
N ALA A 183 -14.86 -0.24 -16.35
CA ALA A 183 -16.08 -0.89 -15.83
C ALA A 183 -16.69 -0.17 -14.62
N LEU A 184 -15.89 0.56 -13.84
CA LEU A 184 -16.30 1.17 -12.58
C LEU A 184 -15.65 2.53 -12.42
N GLY A 185 -16.44 3.54 -12.04
CA GLY A 185 -15.89 4.78 -11.51
C GLY A 185 -15.31 4.53 -10.13
N ILE A 186 -14.02 4.74 -9.95
CA ILE A 186 -13.32 4.53 -8.67
C ILE A 186 -12.80 5.87 -8.17
N ALA A 187 -12.98 6.15 -6.88
CA ALA A 187 -12.36 7.28 -6.22
C ALA A 187 -11.85 6.93 -4.84
N MET A 188 -10.77 7.61 -4.44
CA MET A 188 -10.29 7.63 -3.08
C MET A 188 -10.61 8.98 -2.46
N LEU A 189 -11.24 8.96 -1.29
CA LEU A 189 -11.58 10.15 -0.53
C LEU A 189 -10.79 10.19 0.77
N ASP A 190 -10.44 11.40 1.22
CA ASP A 190 -9.85 11.60 2.54
C ASP A 190 -10.88 11.34 3.66
N PRO A 191 -10.47 11.31 4.95
CA PRO A 191 -11.41 11.10 6.05
C PRO A 191 -12.52 12.15 6.17
N LYS A 192 -12.40 13.29 5.48
CA LYS A 192 -13.40 14.35 5.39
C LYS A 192 -14.30 14.23 4.15
N LEU A 193 -14.18 13.16 3.36
CA LEU A 193 -14.92 12.89 2.13
C LEU A 193 -14.56 13.80 0.93
N ARG A 194 -13.35 14.37 0.93
CA ARG A 194 -12.82 15.11 -0.22
C ARG A 194 -12.09 14.17 -1.15
N PHE A 195 -12.31 14.33 -2.46
CA PHE A 195 -11.66 13.52 -3.48
C PHE A 195 -10.14 13.75 -3.45
N ARG A 196 -9.39 12.66 -3.38
CA ARG A 196 -7.92 12.66 -3.50
C ARG A 196 -7.48 12.12 -4.85
N TYR A 197 -8.18 11.07 -5.31
CA TYR A 197 -7.97 10.46 -6.60
C TYR A 197 -9.31 10.04 -7.18
N ALA A 198 -9.43 10.06 -8.50
CA ALA A 198 -10.55 9.51 -9.23
C ALA A 198 -10.03 8.92 -10.53
N ASN A 199 -10.52 7.74 -10.91
CA ASN A 199 -10.16 7.17 -12.19
C ASN A 199 -10.85 7.89 -13.35
N PHE A 200 -10.36 7.64 -14.55
CA PHE A 200 -10.91 8.21 -15.78
C PHE A 200 -12.41 7.91 -15.92
N GLU A 201 -12.84 6.70 -15.56
CA GLU A 201 -14.23 6.30 -15.69
C GLU A 201 -15.17 7.14 -14.81
N LEU A 202 -14.81 7.42 -13.55
CA LEU A 202 -15.62 8.28 -12.69
C LEU A 202 -15.71 9.70 -13.25
N CYS A 203 -14.59 10.23 -13.73
CA CYS A 203 -14.54 11.55 -14.36
C CYS A 203 -15.43 11.61 -15.61
N ARG A 204 -15.37 10.56 -16.45
CA ARG A 204 -16.20 10.40 -17.66
C ARG A 204 -17.69 10.29 -17.31
N MET A 205 -18.03 9.48 -16.30
CA MET A 205 -19.40 9.32 -15.81
C MET A 205 -19.98 10.64 -15.30
N LEU A 206 -19.21 11.41 -14.53
CA LEU A 206 -19.64 12.70 -13.98
C LEU A 206 -19.57 13.84 -15.00
N GLY A 207 -18.76 13.70 -16.05
CA GLY A 207 -18.44 14.78 -16.99
C GLY A 207 -17.64 15.92 -16.35
N ILE A 208 -16.84 15.60 -15.33
CA ILE A 208 -16.03 16.56 -14.56
C ILE A 208 -14.56 16.13 -14.69
N LEU A 209 -13.66 17.09 -14.93
CA LEU A 209 -12.22 16.82 -14.96
C LEU A 209 -11.71 16.46 -13.55
N GLU A 210 -10.74 15.56 -13.46
CA GLU A 210 -10.15 15.14 -12.18
C GLU A 210 -9.71 16.33 -11.33
N GLN A 211 -9.07 17.34 -11.95
CA GLN A 211 -8.59 18.56 -11.30
C GLN A 211 -9.70 19.38 -10.63
N GLU A 212 -10.92 19.35 -11.17
CA GLU A 212 -12.09 20.00 -10.58
C GLU A 212 -12.74 19.10 -9.52
N LEU A 213 -12.68 17.79 -9.72
CA LEU A 213 -13.27 16.80 -8.82
C LEU A 213 -12.53 16.76 -7.47
N VAL A 214 -11.19 16.83 -7.48
CA VAL A 214 -10.36 16.88 -6.25
C VAL A 214 -10.58 18.12 -5.39
N LEU A 215 -11.22 19.17 -5.93
CA LEU A 215 -11.59 20.37 -5.19
C LEU A 215 -12.97 20.28 -4.55
N LYS A 216 -13.74 19.22 -4.83
CA LYS A 216 -15.10 19.01 -4.35
C LYS A 216 -15.13 18.00 -3.20
N ASP A 217 -16.22 18.05 -2.45
CA ASP A 217 -16.59 17.05 -1.46
C ASP A 217 -17.69 16.14 -2.04
N LEU A 218 -17.70 14.86 -1.69
CA LEU A 218 -18.71 13.90 -2.17
C LEU A 218 -20.15 14.39 -1.96
N THR A 219 -20.44 15.04 -0.83
CA THR A 219 -21.78 15.55 -0.51
C THR A 219 -22.26 16.63 -1.47
N GLN A 220 -21.36 17.33 -2.16
CA GLN A 220 -21.72 18.36 -3.14
C GLN A 220 -22.23 17.75 -4.45
N LEU A 221 -21.86 16.51 -4.76
CA LEU A 221 -22.31 15.79 -5.95
C LEU A 221 -23.64 15.04 -5.75
N LEU A 222 -24.08 14.92 -4.49
CA LEU A 222 -25.31 14.22 -4.13
C LEU A 222 -26.51 15.18 -4.04
N PRO A 223 -27.71 14.75 -4.50
CA PRO A 223 -28.96 15.44 -4.25
C PRO A 223 -29.19 15.67 -2.75
N ALA A 224 -29.88 16.76 -2.39
CA ALA A 224 -30.07 17.15 -0.98
C ALA A 224 -30.70 16.03 -0.13
N GLU A 225 -31.67 15.29 -0.69
CA GLU A 225 -32.35 14.17 -0.02
C GLU A 225 -31.43 12.98 0.30
N ASP A 226 -30.35 12.80 -0.46
CA ASP A 226 -29.42 11.68 -0.30
C ASP A 226 -28.18 12.04 0.52
N ARG A 227 -27.93 13.34 0.80
CA ARG A 227 -26.81 13.79 1.64
C ARG A 227 -26.89 13.23 3.06
N GLU A 228 -28.05 13.36 3.72
CA GLU A 228 -28.23 12.87 5.10
C GLU A 228 -28.07 11.35 5.21
N ARG A 229 -28.60 10.64 4.21
CA ARG A 229 -28.47 9.17 4.11
C ARG A 229 -27.02 8.75 3.94
N MET A 230 -26.26 9.47 3.10
CA MET A 230 -24.83 9.22 2.91
C MET A 230 -24.04 9.50 4.18
N SER A 231 -24.28 10.63 4.84
CA SER A 231 -23.60 10.98 6.09
C SER A 231 -23.80 9.92 7.18
N SER A 232 -25.03 9.41 7.32
CA SER A 232 -25.33 8.33 8.27
C SER A 232 -24.59 7.04 7.92
N CYS A 233 -24.49 6.69 6.63
CA CYS A 233 -23.78 5.49 6.19
C CYS A 233 -22.26 5.59 6.41
N VAL A 234 -21.66 6.73 6.09
CA VAL A 234 -20.24 7.01 6.35
C VAL A 234 -19.94 6.93 7.84
N GLU A 235 -20.83 7.44 8.70
CA GLU A 235 -20.65 7.38 10.14
C GLU A 235 -20.72 5.94 10.68
N MET A 236 -21.55 5.08 10.08
CA MET A 236 -21.57 3.64 10.38
C MET A 236 -20.27 2.94 9.96
N LEU A 237 -19.70 3.30 8.80
CA LEU A 237 -18.38 2.81 8.36
C LEU A 237 -17.28 3.25 9.34
N ARG A 238 -17.28 4.52 9.76
CA ARG A 238 -16.34 5.04 10.76
C ARG A 238 -16.38 4.30 12.08
N LYS A 239 -17.59 3.93 12.52
CA LYS A 239 -17.81 3.19 13.78
C LYS A 239 -17.57 1.68 13.63
N GLY A 240 -17.18 1.20 12.45
CA GLY A 240 -17.01 -0.23 12.16
C GLY A 240 -18.31 -1.04 12.25
N GLN A 241 -19.47 -0.38 12.25
CA GLN A 241 -20.78 -1.04 12.36
C GLN A 241 -21.22 -1.70 11.04
N THR A 242 -20.61 -1.29 9.94
CA THR A 242 -20.70 -1.95 8.64
C THR A 242 -19.33 -1.92 7.97
N GLN A 243 -19.00 -2.96 7.21
CA GLN A 243 -17.78 -3.00 6.38
C GLN A 243 -17.98 -2.36 5.02
N VAL A 244 -19.24 -2.25 4.58
CA VAL A 244 -19.62 -1.82 3.24
C VAL A 244 -20.85 -0.93 3.35
N CYS A 245 -20.83 0.23 2.69
CA CYS A 245 -22.04 0.97 2.37
C CYS A 245 -22.35 0.82 0.88
N SER A 246 -23.52 0.31 0.51
CA SER A 246 -23.96 0.23 -0.90
C SER A 246 -25.32 0.90 -1.07
N ARG A 247 -25.43 1.81 -2.05
CA ARG A 247 -26.65 2.59 -2.31
C ARG A 247 -26.85 2.83 -3.80
N GLU A 248 -28.10 2.73 -4.23
CA GLU A 248 -28.54 3.20 -5.55
C GLU A 248 -29.18 4.58 -5.42
N HIS A 249 -28.71 5.56 -6.19
CA HIS A 249 -29.24 6.91 -6.17
C HIS A 249 -29.17 7.52 -7.57
N PRO A 250 -30.07 8.46 -7.91
CA PRO A 250 -29.87 9.28 -9.09
C PRO A 250 -28.63 10.16 -8.88
N PHE A 251 -27.81 10.30 -9.92
CA PHE A 251 -26.75 11.29 -9.97
C PHE A 251 -26.91 12.14 -11.22
N THR A 252 -26.50 13.39 -11.11
CA THR A 252 -26.64 14.37 -12.19
C THR A 252 -25.27 14.58 -12.81
N ARG A 253 -25.15 14.31 -14.11
CA ARG A 253 -23.96 14.60 -14.90
C ARG A 253 -23.78 16.11 -15.06
N SER A 254 -22.58 16.55 -15.45
CA SER A 254 -22.29 17.97 -15.69
C SER A 254 -23.15 18.60 -16.81
N ASP A 255 -23.65 17.79 -17.74
CA ASP A 255 -24.59 18.18 -18.80
C ASP A 255 -26.06 18.29 -18.33
N GLY A 256 -26.33 18.00 -17.05
CA GLY A 256 -27.67 18.03 -16.45
C GLY A 256 -28.49 16.75 -16.65
N VAL A 257 -27.97 15.73 -17.34
CA VAL A 257 -28.66 14.44 -17.52
C VAL A 257 -28.63 13.66 -16.20
N GLN A 258 -29.80 13.19 -15.76
CA GLN A 258 -29.88 12.27 -14.63
C GLN A 258 -29.69 10.83 -15.08
N VAL A 259 -28.85 10.14 -14.34
CA VAL A 259 -28.55 8.72 -14.51
C VAL A 259 -28.57 8.03 -13.16
N TRP A 260 -28.90 6.74 -13.18
CA TRP A 260 -28.91 5.95 -11.95
C TRP A 260 -27.53 5.40 -11.69
N SER A 261 -26.97 5.70 -10.51
CA SER A 261 -25.72 5.09 -10.05
C SER A 261 -25.97 4.11 -8.92
N SER A 262 -25.19 3.03 -8.89
CA SER A 262 -24.94 2.23 -7.68
C SER A 262 -23.56 2.57 -7.15
N THR A 263 -23.51 3.15 -5.96
CA THR A 263 -22.27 3.55 -5.27
C THR A 263 -22.02 2.67 -4.06
N LYS A 264 -20.83 2.08 -4.00
CA LYS A 264 -20.31 1.31 -2.88
C LYS A 264 -19.13 2.04 -2.24
N ILE A 265 -19.07 2.13 -0.92
CA ILE A 265 -17.97 2.75 -0.18
C ILE A 265 -17.42 1.76 0.84
N ASP A 266 -16.11 1.54 0.76
CA ASP A 266 -15.30 0.75 1.68
C ASP A 266 -14.23 1.66 2.34
N THR A 267 -13.52 1.17 3.36
CA THR A 267 -12.49 1.93 4.10
C THR A 267 -11.12 1.28 3.98
N ILE A 268 -10.07 2.09 3.81
CA ILE A 268 -8.67 1.70 3.92
C ILE A 268 -8.15 2.26 5.24
N THR A 269 -7.57 1.39 6.08
CA THR A 269 -7.06 1.76 7.40
C THR A 269 -5.54 1.59 7.49
N ASP A 270 -4.90 2.41 8.32
CA ASP A 270 -3.49 2.24 8.68
C ASP A 270 -3.26 1.02 9.60
N THR A 271 -2.00 0.75 9.94
CA THR A 271 -1.62 -0.33 10.87
C THR A 271 -2.13 -0.12 12.31
N SER A 272 -2.62 1.07 12.63
CA SER A 272 -3.18 1.44 13.94
C SER A 272 -4.72 1.37 13.95
N GLY A 273 -5.36 1.03 12.82
CA GLY A 273 -6.81 0.95 12.66
C GLY A 273 -7.50 2.29 12.38
N ASN A 274 -6.77 3.38 12.15
CA ASN A 274 -7.37 4.66 11.75
C ASN A 274 -7.69 4.63 10.26
N ILE A 275 -8.81 5.22 9.88
CA ILE A 275 -9.20 5.34 8.47
C ILE A 275 -8.26 6.34 7.78
N GLU A 276 -7.50 5.84 6.81
CA GLU A 276 -6.61 6.64 5.97
C GLU A 276 -7.39 7.19 4.76
N TYR A 277 -8.19 6.34 4.11
CA TYR A 277 -9.01 6.70 2.96
C TYR A 277 -10.37 5.97 2.94
N PHE A 278 -11.36 6.57 2.30
CA PHE A 278 -12.55 5.88 1.84
C PHE A 278 -12.39 5.53 0.36
N LEU A 279 -12.65 4.28 0.00
CA LEU A 279 -12.62 3.79 -1.36
C LEU A 279 -14.05 3.70 -1.90
N MET A 280 -14.36 4.51 -2.90
CA MET A 280 -15.67 4.58 -3.54
C MET A 280 -15.63 3.89 -4.90
N PHE A 281 -16.64 3.06 -5.16
CA PHE A 281 -16.92 2.43 -6.44
C PHE A 281 -18.30 2.85 -6.92
N THR A 282 -18.40 3.33 -8.15
CA THR A 282 -19.65 3.83 -8.74
C THR A 282 -19.86 3.15 -10.09
N SER A 283 -21.07 2.66 -10.32
CA SER A 283 -21.47 2.06 -11.60
C SER A 283 -22.75 2.72 -12.10
N ASP A 284 -22.82 2.98 -13.41
CA ASP A 284 -24.07 3.38 -14.06
C ASP A 284 -24.97 2.15 -14.21
N ILE A 285 -26.16 2.21 -13.62
CA ILE A 285 -27.15 1.13 -13.62
C ILE A 285 -28.42 1.53 -14.38
N SER A 286 -28.36 2.60 -15.17
CA SER A 286 -29.51 3.15 -15.92
C SER A 286 -30.08 2.12 -16.90
N GLU A 287 -29.22 1.48 -17.69
CA GLU A 287 -29.62 0.41 -18.63
C GLU A 287 -30.25 -0.78 -17.89
N ARG A 288 -29.62 -1.22 -16.80
CA ARG A 288 -30.12 -2.31 -15.95
C ARG A 288 -31.52 -1.99 -15.41
N LYS A 289 -31.76 -0.74 -14.97
CA LYS A 289 -33.08 -0.31 -14.49
C LYS A 289 -34.11 -0.22 -15.62
N ALA A 290 -33.73 0.32 -16.77
CA ALA A 290 -34.61 0.42 -17.93
C ALA A 290 -35.07 -0.96 -18.43
N LEU A 291 -34.15 -1.93 -18.52
CA LEU A 291 -34.48 -3.31 -18.88
C LEU A 291 -35.45 -3.95 -17.88
N ARG A 292 -35.19 -3.82 -16.58
CA ARG A 292 -36.09 -4.32 -15.52
C ARG A 292 -37.47 -3.67 -15.57
N GLU A 293 -37.54 -2.38 -15.87
CA GLU A 293 -38.81 -1.67 -15.99
C GLU A 293 -39.60 -2.13 -17.24
N MET A 294 -38.90 -2.32 -18.36
CA MET A 294 -39.50 -2.85 -19.59
C MET A 294 -40.03 -4.27 -19.38
N GLU A 295 -39.26 -5.15 -18.74
CA GLU A 295 -39.69 -6.50 -18.38
C GLU A 295 -40.96 -6.46 -17.49
N ARG A 296 -40.97 -5.63 -16.45
CA ARG A 296 -42.14 -5.44 -15.58
C ARG A 296 -43.36 -4.94 -16.37
N LYS A 297 -43.20 -4.00 -17.31
CA LYS A 297 -44.29 -3.52 -18.16
C LYS A 297 -44.82 -4.62 -19.08
N SER A 298 -43.94 -5.39 -19.71
CA SER A 298 -44.32 -6.52 -20.56
C SER A 298 -45.06 -7.60 -19.77
N LEU A 299 -44.59 -7.97 -18.58
CA LEU A 299 -45.28 -8.93 -17.71
C LEU A 299 -46.68 -8.45 -17.31
N ARG A 300 -46.81 -7.16 -16.93
CA ARG A 300 -48.13 -6.56 -16.64
C ARG A 300 -49.06 -6.56 -17.85
N GLN A 301 -48.53 -6.36 -19.06
CA GLN A 301 -49.33 -6.41 -20.28
C GLN A 301 -49.80 -7.83 -20.59
N ILE A 302 -48.92 -8.83 -20.42
CA ILE A 302 -49.28 -10.24 -20.56
C ILE A 302 -50.36 -10.63 -19.54
N GLU A 303 -50.26 -10.15 -18.29
CA GLU A 303 -51.29 -10.35 -17.27
C GLU A 303 -52.66 -9.83 -17.71
N ARG A 304 -52.73 -8.58 -18.18
CA ARG A 304 -53.97 -7.99 -18.69
C ARG A 304 -54.56 -8.75 -19.88
N ASN A 305 -53.72 -9.17 -20.84
CA ASN A 305 -54.17 -9.93 -22.00
C ASN A 305 -54.75 -11.29 -21.58
N LEU A 306 -54.13 -11.95 -20.59
CA LEU A 306 -54.62 -13.23 -20.05
C LEU A 306 -55.97 -13.08 -19.32
N GLU A 307 -56.17 -12.00 -18.55
CA GLU A 307 -57.46 -11.69 -17.91
C GLU A 307 -58.58 -11.44 -18.95
N GLN A 308 -58.26 -10.75 -20.04
CA GLN A 308 -59.20 -10.54 -21.15
C GLN A 308 -59.56 -11.86 -21.84
N LEU A 309 -58.59 -12.75 -22.06
CA LEU A 309 -58.85 -14.08 -22.63
C LEU A 309 -59.76 -14.92 -21.75
N ALA A 310 -59.58 -14.91 -20.43
CA ALA A 310 -60.48 -15.60 -19.50
C ALA A 310 -61.92 -15.06 -19.61
N THR A 311 -62.08 -13.73 -19.69
CA THR A 311 -63.39 -13.10 -19.87
C THR A 311 -64.05 -13.48 -21.19
N LEU A 312 -63.28 -13.54 -22.28
CA LEU A 312 -63.77 -13.98 -23.59
C LEU A 312 -64.17 -15.46 -23.59
N ASN A 313 -63.38 -16.31 -22.92
CA ASN A 313 -63.70 -17.74 -22.77
C ASN A 313 -65.05 -17.93 -22.07
N ASP A 314 -65.32 -17.19 -20.98
CA ASP A 314 -66.62 -17.21 -20.30
C ASP A 314 -67.76 -16.75 -21.23
N GLN A 315 -67.53 -15.71 -22.03
CA GLN A 315 -68.50 -15.23 -23.02
C GLN A 315 -68.76 -16.22 -24.16
N ILE A 316 -67.80 -17.07 -24.51
CA ILE A 316 -67.96 -18.14 -25.51
C ILE A 316 -68.73 -19.32 -24.90
N ARG A 317 -68.46 -19.70 -23.65
CA ARG A 317 -69.15 -20.83 -22.99
C ARG A 317 -70.65 -20.62 -22.87
N ASN A 318 -71.10 -19.40 -22.56
CA ASN A 318 -72.52 -19.08 -22.40
C ASN A 318 -73.39 -19.47 -23.61
N PRO A 319 -73.11 -18.98 -24.84
CA PRO A 319 -73.87 -19.38 -26.02
C PRO A 319 -73.66 -20.86 -26.38
N LEU A 320 -72.46 -21.45 -26.18
CA LEU A 320 -72.26 -22.88 -26.40
C LEU A 320 -73.15 -23.72 -25.50
N ALA A 321 -73.27 -23.38 -24.21
CA ALA A 321 -74.14 -24.08 -23.27
C ALA A 321 -75.63 -23.99 -23.68
N ILE A 322 -76.06 -22.83 -24.21
CA ILE A 322 -77.41 -22.65 -24.77
C ILE A 322 -77.60 -23.54 -26.01
N ILE A 323 -76.64 -23.54 -26.94
CA ILE A 323 -76.70 -24.38 -28.15
C ILE A 323 -76.77 -25.86 -27.77
N VAL A 324 -75.94 -26.33 -26.83
CA VAL A 324 -75.99 -27.70 -26.31
C VAL A 324 -77.36 -28.00 -25.72
N GLY A 325 -77.90 -27.12 -24.88
CA GLY A 325 -79.22 -27.30 -24.25
C GLY A 325 -80.39 -27.33 -25.23
N LEU A 326 -80.33 -26.56 -26.33
CA LEU A 326 -81.32 -26.59 -27.41
C LEU A 326 -81.21 -27.88 -28.23
N LEU A 327 -79.99 -28.26 -28.62
CA LEU A 327 -79.75 -29.47 -29.43
C LEU A 327 -80.05 -30.78 -28.66
N SER A 328 -80.01 -30.77 -27.32
CA SER A 328 -80.32 -31.94 -26.50
C SER A 328 -81.82 -32.08 -26.12
N LYS A 329 -82.64 -31.06 -26.36
CA LYS A 329 -84.10 -31.11 -26.14
C LYS A 329 -84.87 -31.74 -27.29
N ASP A 330 -84.37 -31.62 -28.51
CA ASP A 330 -84.93 -32.31 -29.66
C ASP A 330 -84.21 -33.64 -29.83
N GLY A 331 -84.94 -34.75 -29.85
CA GLY A 331 -84.40 -36.10 -30.11
C GLY A 331 -83.88 -36.23 -31.55
N CYS A 332 -82.86 -35.44 -31.91
CA CYS A 332 -82.48 -35.12 -33.26
C CYS A 332 -81.54 -36.19 -33.81
N LYS A 333 -82.07 -37.10 -34.63
CA LYS A 333 -81.30 -38.02 -35.47
C LYS A 333 -80.78 -37.36 -36.76
N ASP A 334 -80.85 -36.03 -36.84
CA ASP A 334 -80.36 -35.24 -37.97
C ASP A 334 -78.82 -35.19 -37.97
N GLN A 335 -78.20 -35.58 -39.09
CA GLN A 335 -76.74 -35.52 -39.27
C GLN A 335 -76.18 -34.11 -39.04
N ASN A 336 -76.97 -33.07 -39.32
CA ASN A 336 -76.57 -31.68 -39.10
C ASN A 336 -76.50 -31.32 -37.61
N ALA A 337 -77.45 -31.79 -36.79
CA ALA A 337 -77.42 -31.59 -35.35
C ALA A 337 -76.23 -32.32 -34.70
N GLN A 338 -75.91 -33.54 -35.16
CA GLN A 338 -74.73 -34.28 -34.72
C GLN A 338 -73.40 -33.65 -35.18
N ALA A 339 -73.36 -33.00 -36.34
CA ALA A 339 -72.19 -32.25 -36.79
C ALA A 339 -72.00 -30.97 -35.95
N MET A 340 -73.07 -30.26 -35.62
CA MET A 340 -73.04 -29.08 -34.73
C MET A 340 -72.65 -29.43 -33.30
N MET A 341 -73.17 -30.52 -32.72
CA MET A 341 -72.74 -30.99 -31.39
C MET A 341 -71.24 -31.27 -31.35
N ARG A 342 -70.71 -32.01 -32.32
CA ARG A 342 -69.26 -32.28 -32.42
C ARG A 342 -68.44 -31.00 -32.57
N ALA A 343 -68.94 -30.01 -33.29
CA ALA A 343 -68.27 -28.71 -33.42
C ALA A 343 -68.26 -27.93 -32.09
N VAL A 344 -69.38 -27.92 -31.36
CA VAL A 344 -69.48 -27.27 -30.05
C VAL A 344 -68.60 -27.96 -29.00
N GLU A 345 -68.60 -29.28 -28.94
CA GLU A 345 -67.70 -30.06 -28.06
C GLU A 345 -66.24 -29.75 -28.36
N ARG A 346 -65.87 -29.66 -29.64
CA ARG A 346 -64.51 -29.30 -30.05
C ARG A 346 -64.11 -27.89 -29.62
N ILE A 347 -65.03 -26.92 -29.68
CA ILE A 347 -64.77 -25.56 -29.21
C ILE A 347 -64.67 -25.53 -27.68
N ASP A 348 -65.55 -26.23 -26.95
CA ASP A 348 -65.49 -26.32 -25.49
C ASP A 348 -64.19 -26.98 -25.00
N ASP A 349 -63.72 -28.02 -25.69
CA ASP A 349 -62.43 -28.66 -25.40
C ASP A 349 -61.23 -27.71 -25.59
N ILE A 350 -61.25 -26.90 -26.65
CA ILE A 350 -60.21 -25.88 -26.89
C ILE A 350 -60.24 -24.82 -25.78
N VAL A 351 -61.43 -24.32 -25.41
CA VAL A 351 -61.59 -23.35 -24.32
C VAL A 351 -61.09 -23.92 -22.99
N ARG A 352 -61.42 -25.18 -22.67
CA ARG A 352 -60.92 -25.87 -21.47
C ARG A 352 -59.40 -26.07 -21.45
N GLN A 353 -58.77 -26.27 -22.61
CA GLN A 353 -57.30 -26.35 -22.69
C GLN A 353 -56.66 -24.99 -22.37
N VAL A 354 -57.21 -23.90 -22.90
CA VAL A 354 -56.74 -22.54 -22.61
C VAL A 354 -56.89 -22.20 -21.12
N ASP A 355 -58.03 -22.53 -20.51
CA ASP A 355 -58.28 -22.27 -19.09
C ASP A 355 -57.34 -23.06 -18.16
N ARG A 356 -57.02 -24.32 -18.50
CA ARG A 356 -56.05 -25.12 -17.73
C ARG A 356 -54.66 -24.49 -17.76
N GLY A 357 -54.19 -24.06 -18.94
CA GLY A 357 -52.93 -23.34 -19.09
C GLY A 357 -52.90 -22.03 -18.29
N TRP A 358 -54.05 -21.34 -18.19
CA TRP A 358 -54.20 -20.15 -17.35
C TRP A 358 -54.10 -20.46 -15.85
N ILE A 359 -54.79 -21.49 -15.35
CA ILE A 359 -54.74 -21.89 -13.92
C ILE A 359 -53.32 -22.27 -13.50
N GLU A 360 -52.62 -23.04 -14.33
CA GLU A 360 -51.22 -23.43 -14.06
C GLU A 360 -50.29 -22.21 -14.04
N SER A 361 -50.42 -21.32 -15.02
CA SER A 361 -49.64 -20.07 -15.09
C SER A 361 -49.92 -19.12 -13.92
N SER A 362 -51.15 -19.09 -13.40
CA SER A 362 -51.53 -18.30 -12.24
C SER A 362 -50.95 -18.87 -10.94
N LYS A 363 -51.01 -20.20 -10.74
CA LYS A 363 -50.40 -20.86 -9.58
C LYS A 363 -48.89 -20.69 -9.53
N VAL A 364 -48.19 -20.83 -10.66
CA VAL A 364 -46.73 -20.63 -10.75
C VAL A 364 -46.36 -19.17 -10.43
N ARG A 365 -47.13 -18.19 -10.91
CA ARG A 365 -46.89 -16.78 -10.61
C ARG A 365 -47.19 -16.41 -9.16
N GLU A 366 -48.25 -16.95 -8.58
CA GLU A 366 -48.58 -16.71 -7.16
C GLU A 366 -47.51 -17.32 -6.26
N PHE A 367 -46.97 -18.49 -6.62
CA PHE A 367 -45.81 -19.08 -5.97
C PHE A 367 -44.57 -18.16 -6.09
N MET A 368 -44.24 -17.63 -7.28
CA MET A 368 -43.12 -16.71 -7.43
C MET A 368 -43.28 -15.41 -6.61
N ARG A 369 -44.48 -14.80 -6.61
CA ARG A 369 -44.77 -13.59 -5.81
C ARG A 369 -44.66 -13.83 -4.31
N ARG A 370 -45.05 -15.03 -3.84
CA ARG A 370 -45.05 -15.38 -2.41
C ARG A 370 -43.65 -15.64 -1.88
N TYR A 371 -42.70 -16.00 -2.74
CA TYR A 371 -41.34 -16.38 -2.33
C TYR A 371 -40.26 -15.36 -2.66
N ASP A 372 -40.52 -14.33 -3.48
CA ASP A 372 -39.63 -13.17 -3.73
C ASP A 372 -38.12 -13.51 -3.78
N ILE A 373 -37.77 -14.64 -4.41
CA ILE A 373 -36.40 -14.97 -4.78
C ILE A 373 -36.18 -14.30 -6.13
N VAL A 374 -36.00 -12.98 -6.10
CA VAL A 374 -35.05 -12.19 -6.90
C VAL A 374 -35.31 -10.72 -6.53
N SER A 375 -34.36 -10.17 -5.76
CA SER A 375 -34.08 -8.75 -5.47
C SER A 375 -34.96 -8.00 -4.46
N GLY A 376 -34.55 -8.06 -3.18
CA GLY A 376 -35.00 -7.15 -2.13
C GLY A 376 -34.38 -7.41 -0.74
N GLY A 377 -33.09 -7.75 -0.67
CA GLY A 377 -32.36 -7.78 0.59
C GLY A 377 -32.26 -6.37 1.20
N LYS A 378 -32.54 -6.31 2.51
CA LYS A 378 -32.39 -5.14 3.40
C LYS A 378 -31.05 -4.45 3.30
#